data_AF-A0A932XFB9-F1
#
_entry.id   AF-A0A932XFB9-F1
#
_cell.length_a   1.000
_cell.length_b   1.000
_cell.length_c   1.000
_cell.angle_alpha   90.00
_cell.angle_beta   90.00
_cell.angle_gamma   90.00
#
_symmetry.space_group_name_H-M   'P 1'
#
loop_
_entity.id
_entity.type
_entity.pdbx_description
1 polymer ?
#
loop_
_entity_poly.entity_id
_entity_poly.type
_entity_poly.pdbx_seq_one_letter_code
_entity_poly.pdbx_strand_id
1 'polypeptide(L)'
;MTSVLDITRAVNPPRAAFLDYPLGHTTGKPGEPELQREILLAALDAFTSLTAPGQVKLLPFRWDEEEAWKETAQRRGDDRLPRVETPQFQNEEDRRLAEKNYPELCVTCEVTTR
;
A
#
# COMPACT_ATOMS: atom_id res chain seq x y z
N MET A 1 5.56 8.64 -1.71
CA MET A 1 6.08 7.70 -2.74
C MET A 1 4.97 6.75 -3.12
N THR A 2 5.01 6.17 -4.31
CA THR A 2 3.94 5.31 -4.86
C THR A 2 4.52 4.23 -5.77
N SER A 3 3.79 3.13 -5.94
CA SER A 3 4.06 2.05 -6.90
C SER A 3 2.91 1.81 -7.89
N VAL A 4 1.98 2.77 -8.01
CA VAL A 4 0.84 2.72 -8.96
C VAL A 4 0.78 4.01 -9.79
N LEU A 5 1.47 4.03 -10.94
CA LEU A 5 1.72 5.27 -11.70
C LEU A 5 0.45 5.88 -12.30
N ASP A 6 -0.43 5.06 -12.85
CA ASP A 6 -1.70 5.45 -13.47
C ASP A 6 -2.64 6.10 -12.45
N ILE A 7 -2.84 5.45 -11.29
CA ILE A 7 -3.65 5.95 -10.19
C ILE A 7 -3.04 7.25 -9.64
N THR A 8 -1.70 7.27 -9.47
CA THR A 8 -1.00 8.46 -8.97
C THR A 8 -1.22 9.66 -9.88
N ARG A 9 -1.12 9.46 -11.21
CA ARG A 9 -1.37 10.53 -12.18
C ARG A 9 -2.83 10.98 -12.16
N ALA A 10 -3.78 10.06 -12.03
CA ALA A 10 -5.21 10.38 -11.95
C ALA A 10 -5.55 11.22 -10.70
N VAL A 11 -4.93 10.94 -9.56
CA VAL A 11 -5.08 11.73 -8.33
C VAL A 11 -4.43 13.12 -8.44
N ASN A 12 -3.47 13.29 -9.36
CA ASN A 12 -2.75 14.54 -9.61
C ASN A 12 -2.17 15.19 -8.32
N PRO A 13 -1.38 14.46 -7.52
CA PRO A 13 -0.79 15.01 -6.30
C PRO A 13 0.20 16.15 -6.63
N PRO A 14 0.40 17.13 -5.72
CA PRO A 14 1.32 18.23 -5.98
C PRO A 14 2.73 17.78 -6.38
N ARG A 15 3.27 16.75 -5.73
CA ARG A 15 4.52 16.09 -6.10
C ARG A 15 4.44 14.62 -5.73
N ALA A 16 4.96 13.75 -6.57
CA ALA A 16 5.14 12.35 -6.22
C ALA A 16 6.45 11.81 -6.78
N ALA A 17 6.96 10.76 -6.12
CA ALA A 17 8.02 9.91 -6.64
C ALA A 17 7.46 8.49 -6.80
N PHE A 18 7.67 7.90 -7.96
CA PHE A 18 7.20 6.58 -8.35
C PHE A 18 8.36 5.60 -8.41
N LEU A 19 8.16 4.45 -7.76
CA LEU A 19 9.08 3.31 -7.76
C LEU A 19 8.32 2.09 -8.26
N ASP A 20 8.77 1.49 -9.36
CA ASP A 20 8.10 0.35 -10.02
C ASP A 20 8.41 -0.99 -9.34
N TYR A 21 8.13 -1.04 -8.04
CA TYR A 21 8.35 -2.20 -7.17
C TYR A 21 7.01 -2.83 -6.78
N PRO A 22 6.99 -4.10 -6.34
CA PRO A 22 5.80 -4.72 -5.79
C PRO A 22 5.13 -3.86 -4.71
N LEU A 23 3.80 -3.95 -4.63
CA LEU A 23 3.04 -3.30 -3.56
C LEU A 23 3.62 -3.68 -2.18
N GLY A 24 3.74 -2.69 -1.29
CA GLY A 24 4.38 -2.84 0.02
C GLY A 24 5.89 -2.62 0.05
N HIS A 25 6.56 -2.48 -1.09
CA HIS A 25 8.02 -2.32 -1.20
C HIS A 25 8.43 -0.96 -1.77
N THR A 26 7.62 0.09 -1.56
CA THR A 26 7.85 1.43 -2.12
C THR A 26 9.08 2.15 -1.58
N THR A 27 9.81 1.55 -0.64
CA THR A 27 11.04 2.09 -0.05
C THR A 27 12.26 1.21 -0.30
N GLY A 28 12.15 0.14 -1.09
CA GLY A 28 13.27 -0.75 -1.43
C GLY A 28 13.04 -2.22 -1.06
N LYS A 29 14.05 -3.04 -1.32
CA LYS A 29 14.02 -4.49 -1.05
C LYS A 29 14.22 -4.79 0.44
N PRO A 30 13.60 -5.84 0.99
CA PRO A 30 13.86 -6.27 2.35
C PRO A 30 15.33 -6.64 2.55
N GLY A 31 15.93 -6.23 3.67
CA GLY A 31 17.31 -6.58 4.01
C GLY A 31 18.41 -5.79 3.29
N GLU A 32 18.06 -4.79 2.47
CA GLU A 32 19.03 -3.96 1.72
C GLU A 32 18.97 -2.48 2.16
N PRO A 33 19.49 -2.12 3.37
CA PRO A 33 19.33 -0.77 3.92
C PRO A 33 20.06 0.32 3.11
N GLU A 34 21.19 -0.01 2.46
CA GLU A 34 21.91 0.92 1.58
C GLU A 34 21.06 1.29 0.36
N LEU A 35 20.46 0.30 -0.32
CA LEU A 35 19.53 0.52 -1.42
C LEU A 35 18.32 1.34 -0.97
N GLN A 36 17.72 0.98 0.16
CA GLN A 36 16.57 1.71 0.71
C GLN A 36 16.92 3.19 0.95
N ARG A 37 18.12 3.46 1.47
CA ARG A 37 18.61 4.82 1.66
C ARG A 37 18.78 5.57 0.34
N GLU A 38 19.34 4.93 -0.68
CA GLU A 38 19.49 5.53 -2.01
C GLU A 38 18.14 5.88 -2.65
N ILE A 39 17.17 4.97 -2.57
CA ILE A 39 15.80 5.17 -3.03
C ILE A 39 15.16 6.37 -2.33
N LEU A 40 15.28 6.44 -1.01
CA LEU A 40 14.72 7.55 -0.22
C LEU A 40 15.36 8.89 -0.61
N LEU A 41 16.69 8.95 -0.75
CA LEU A 41 17.36 10.16 -1.20
C LEU A 41 16.91 10.60 -2.61
N ALA A 42 16.81 9.65 -3.54
CA ALA A 42 16.34 9.93 -4.90
C ALA A 42 14.89 10.43 -4.92
N ALA A 43 14.05 9.92 -4.02
CA ALA A 43 12.67 10.37 -3.84
C ALA A 43 12.59 11.76 -3.19
N LEU A 44 13.41 12.03 -2.16
CA LEU A 44 13.45 13.32 -1.48
C LEU A 44 13.96 14.44 -2.40
N ASP A 45 14.84 14.14 -3.36
CA ASP A 45 15.22 15.10 -4.40
C ASP A 45 14.02 15.60 -5.23
N ALA A 46 12.89 14.91 -5.23
CA ALA A 46 11.65 15.41 -5.86
C ALA A 46 11.13 16.72 -5.24
N PHE A 47 11.46 17.01 -3.97
CA PHE A 47 11.05 18.26 -3.32
C PHE A 47 11.67 19.50 -3.98
N THR A 48 12.89 19.37 -4.51
CA THR A 48 13.65 20.45 -5.13
C THR A 48 13.63 20.37 -6.66
N SER A 49 13.56 19.18 -7.24
CA SER A 49 13.59 18.98 -8.70
C SER A 49 12.23 19.13 -9.38
N LEU A 50 11.11 18.87 -8.70
CA LEU A 50 9.77 19.03 -9.27
C LEU A 50 9.24 20.44 -9.00
N THR A 51 9.10 21.22 -10.07
CA THR A 51 8.79 22.66 -10.04
C THR A 51 7.32 22.97 -10.30
N ALA A 52 6.51 22.01 -10.76
CA ALA A 52 5.09 22.19 -11.03
C ALA A 52 4.23 21.12 -10.34
N PRO A 53 3.00 21.47 -9.89
CA PRO A 53 2.03 20.50 -9.40
C PRO A 53 1.75 19.39 -10.40
N GLY A 54 1.47 18.16 -9.93
CA GLY A 54 1.14 17.03 -10.78
C GLY A 54 2.33 16.29 -11.37
N GLN A 55 3.55 16.81 -11.18
CA GLN A 55 4.75 16.11 -11.62
C GLN A 55 5.02 14.85 -10.78
N VAL A 56 5.43 13.78 -11.47
CA VAL A 56 5.82 12.51 -10.85
C VAL A 56 7.24 12.18 -11.29
N LYS A 57 8.16 12.08 -10.32
CA LYS A 57 9.53 11.65 -10.57
C LYS A 57 9.58 10.12 -10.66
N LEU A 58 10.04 9.58 -11.79
CA LEU A 58 10.27 8.14 -11.94
C LEU A 58 11.66 7.81 -11.37
N LEU A 59 11.73 6.89 -10.41
CA LEU A 59 13.00 6.49 -9.82
C LEU A 59 13.66 5.38 -10.64
N PRO A 60 14.99 5.40 -10.82
CA PRO A 60 15.69 4.53 -11.78
C PRO A 60 16.08 3.15 -11.21
N PHE A 61 15.35 2.64 -10.22
CA PHE A 61 15.68 1.37 -9.57
C PHE A 61 14.81 0.23 -10.12
N ARG A 62 15.37 -0.98 -10.18
CA ARG A 62 14.69 -2.18 -10.68
C ARG A 62 14.60 -3.25 -9.59
N TRP A 63 13.43 -3.88 -9.48
CA TRP A 63 13.21 -4.97 -8.54
C TRP A 63 14.04 -6.20 -8.92
N ASP A 64 13.99 -6.59 -10.19
CA ASP A 64 14.83 -7.62 -10.79
C ASP A 64 14.99 -7.29 -12.29
N GLU A 65 15.94 -7.92 -12.97
CA GLU A 65 16.23 -7.62 -14.39
C GLU A 65 15.14 -8.13 -15.35
N GLU A 66 14.40 -9.17 -14.95
CA GLU A 66 13.42 -9.86 -15.80
C GLU A 66 11.98 -9.38 -15.54
N GLU A 67 11.79 -8.54 -14.52
CA GLU A 67 10.50 -8.12 -13.96
C GLU A 67 9.57 -9.30 -13.61
N ALA A 68 10.13 -10.45 -13.26
CA ALA A 68 9.39 -11.71 -13.09
C ALA A 68 8.31 -11.64 -11.99
N TRP A 69 8.48 -10.70 -11.04
CA TRP A 69 7.47 -10.43 -10.02
C TRP A 69 6.13 -9.95 -10.59
N LYS A 70 6.11 -9.24 -11.72
CA LYS A 70 4.89 -8.71 -12.34
C LYS A 70 3.99 -9.84 -12.81
N GLU A 71 4.58 -10.85 -13.44
CA GLU A 71 3.84 -12.06 -13.83
C GLU A 71 3.30 -12.80 -12.60
N THR A 72 4.12 -12.94 -11.56
CA THR A 72 3.72 -13.62 -10.32
C THR A 72 2.53 -12.91 -9.65
N ALA A 73 2.55 -11.57 -9.63
CA ALA A 73 1.47 -10.76 -9.10
C ALA A 73 0.18 -10.86 -9.92
N GLN A 74 0.28 -10.93 -11.26
CA GLN A 74 -0.88 -11.10 -12.15
C GLN A 74 -1.48 -12.51 -12.11
N ARG A 75 -0.65 -13.54 -11.86
CA ARG A 75 -1.10 -14.94 -11.81
C ARG A 75 -1.86 -15.28 -10.53
N ARG A 76 -1.69 -14.53 -9.44
CA ARG A 76 -2.49 -14.74 -8.24
C ARG A 76 -3.95 -14.41 -8.56
N GLY A 77 -4.80 -15.43 -8.50
CA GLY A 77 -6.24 -15.26 -8.51
C GLY A 77 -6.71 -14.47 -7.29
N ASP A 78 -8.01 -14.19 -7.24
CA ASP A 78 -8.62 -13.55 -6.08
C ASP A 78 -8.50 -14.47 -4.85
N ASP A 79 -7.50 -14.22 -4.01
CA ASP A 79 -7.24 -14.92 -2.74
C ASP A 79 -7.93 -14.24 -1.55
N ARG A 80 -8.76 -13.21 -1.82
CA ARG A 80 -9.52 -12.52 -0.77
C ARG A 80 -10.53 -13.49 -0.18
N LEU A 81 -10.56 -13.54 1.15
CA LEU A 81 -11.60 -14.28 1.87
C LEU A 81 -12.98 -13.69 1.55
N PRO A 82 -14.04 -14.52 1.53
CA PRO A 82 -15.39 -14.01 1.40
C PRO A 82 -15.69 -13.02 2.52
N ARG A 83 -16.41 -11.96 2.18
CA ARG A 83 -16.95 -11.05 3.20
C ARG A 83 -17.98 -11.84 4.01
N VAL A 84 -17.82 -11.83 5.32
CA VAL A 84 -18.76 -12.44 6.26
C VAL A 84 -19.18 -11.38 7.26
N GLU A 85 -20.44 -11.45 7.71
CA GLU A 85 -21.00 -10.52 8.69
C GLU A 85 -20.40 -10.69 10.09
N THR A 86 -19.76 -11.83 10.35
CA THR A 86 -19.12 -12.12 11.63
C THR A 86 -17.87 -11.27 11.83
N PRO A 87 -17.78 -10.48 12.92
CA PRO A 87 -16.58 -9.73 13.26
C PRO A 87 -15.34 -10.63 13.31
N GLN A 88 -14.27 -10.21 12.64
CA GLN A 88 -12.98 -10.91 12.62
C GLN A 88 -12.04 -10.25 13.64
N PHE A 89 -11.45 -11.06 14.52
CA PHE A 89 -10.50 -10.61 15.54
C PHE A 89 -9.12 -11.18 15.24
N GLN A 90 -8.06 -10.43 15.58
CA GLN A 90 -6.69 -10.91 15.39
C GLN A 90 -6.39 -12.11 16.30
N ASN A 91 -6.98 -12.16 17.50
CA ASN A 91 -6.93 -13.31 18.41
C ASN A 91 -8.15 -13.38 19.36
N GLU A 92 -8.18 -14.38 20.23
CA GLU A 92 -9.22 -14.62 21.25
C GLU A 92 -9.31 -13.51 22.31
N GLU A 93 -8.18 -12.96 22.72
CA GLU A 93 -8.11 -11.89 23.73
C GLU A 93 -8.78 -10.62 23.19
N ASP A 94 -8.53 -10.28 21.93
CA ASP A 94 -9.18 -9.15 21.26
C ASP A 94 -10.69 -9.32 21.20
N ARG A 95 -11.18 -10.54 20.92
CA ARG A 95 -12.62 -10.83 20.96
C ARG A 95 -13.20 -10.59 22.35
N ARG A 96 -12.57 -11.16 23.39
CA ARG A 96 -13.01 -10.99 24.79
C ARG A 96 -13.02 -9.53 25.21
N LEU A 97 -12.02 -8.75 24.82
CA LEU A 97 -11.94 -7.33 25.13
C LEU A 97 -13.02 -6.54 24.38
N ALA A 98 -13.29 -6.86 23.12
CA ALA A 98 -14.36 -6.24 22.35
C ALA A 98 -15.75 -6.53 22.96
N GLU A 99 -16.05 -7.79 23.27
CA GLU A 99 -17.32 -8.19 23.89
C GLU A 99 -17.50 -7.57 25.29
N LYS A 100 -16.42 -7.50 26.08
CA LYS A 100 -16.45 -6.86 27.40
C LYS A 100 -16.70 -5.35 27.31
N ASN A 101 -16.12 -4.67 26.33
CA ASN A 101 -16.21 -3.23 26.18
C ASN A 101 -17.45 -2.77 25.40
N TYR A 102 -18.08 -3.67 24.64
CA TYR A 102 -19.29 -3.40 23.84
C TYR A 102 -20.33 -4.53 24.00
N PRO A 103 -20.95 -4.67 25.19
CA PRO A 103 -21.90 -5.74 25.48
C PRO A 103 -23.26 -5.59 24.76
N GLU A 104 -23.60 -4.36 24.36
CA GLU A 104 -24.73 -4.03 23.48
C GLU A 104 -24.16 -3.85 22.07
N LEU A 105 -24.82 -4.39 21.04
CA LEU A 105 -24.37 -4.38 19.64
C LEU A 105 -23.52 -3.15 19.28
N CYS A 106 -22.40 -3.40 18.60
CA CYS A 106 -21.66 -2.39 17.84
C CYS A 106 -22.63 -1.34 17.27
N VAL A 107 -22.62 -0.14 17.86
CA VAL A 107 -23.59 0.95 17.56
C VAL A 107 -23.49 1.42 16.10
N THR A 108 -22.42 1.03 15.40
CA THR A 108 -22.17 1.28 13.98
C THR A 108 -22.50 0.09 13.07
N CYS A 109 -22.86 -1.07 13.63
CA CYS A 109 -23.15 -2.30 12.90
C CYS A 109 -24.65 -2.51 12.63
N GLU A 110 -25.52 -1.52 12.89
CA GLU A 110 -26.86 -1.46 12.30
C GLU A 110 -26.75 -1.17 10.79
N VAL A 111 -26.14 -2.09 10.05
CA VAL A 111 -26.24 -2.12 8.59
C VAL A 111 -27.62 -2.68 8.28
N THR A 112 -28.57 -1.74 8.14
CA THR A 112 -29.77 -1.81 7.32
C THR A 112 -30.09 -3.20 6.73
N THR A 113 -30.92 -3.97 7.44
CA THR A 113 -31.82 -4.92 6.78
C THR A 113 -32.99 -4.11 6.20
N ARG A 114 -32.90 -3.79 4.90
CA ARG A 114 -34.05 -3.48 4.05
C ARG A 114 -33.94 -4.26 2.75
#